data_AF-A0A6L9QT84-F1
#
_entry.id   AF-A0A6L9QT84-F1
#
_cell.length_a   1.000
_cell.length_b   1.000
_cell.length_c   1.000
_cell.angle_alpha   90.00
_cell.angle_beta   90.00
_cell.angle_gamma   90.00
#
_symmetry.space_group_name_H-M   'P 1'
#
loop_
_entity.id
_entity.type
_entity.pdbx_description
1 polymer ?
#
loop_
_entity_poly.entity_id
_entity_poly.type
_entity_poly.pdbx_seq_one_letter_code
_entity_poly.pdbx_strand_id
1 'polypeptide(L)'
;MRFTSEQRLDDGVLERDFTLGEVPGVLWTPAAASAPAPLILLGHPGGLDGMRPRLTARARHSAEQGFAAAAIELPGGGDRPRSAAAE
;
A
#
# COMPACT_ATOMS: atom_id res chain seq x y z
N MET A 1 7.51 -11.18 2.30
CA MET A 1 7.34 -9.71 2.36
C MET A 1 8.50 -9.14 3.13
N ARG A 2 9.15 -8.09 2.61
CA ARG A 2 10.25 -7.37 3.27
C ARG A 2 9.92 -5.88 3.25
N PHE A 3 9.94 -5.22 4.40
CA PHE A 3 9.78 -3.77 4.46
C PHE A 3 11.09 -3.08 4.04
N THR A 4 10.99 -2.01 3.26
CA THR A 4 12.13 -1.25 2.73
C THR A 4 12.19 0.17 3.29
N SER A 5 11.06 0.71 3.72
CA SER A 5 10.96 2.00 4.41
C SER A 5 9.82 1.95 5.43
N GLU A 6 9.84 2.89 6.37
CA GLU A 6 8.76 3.10 7.32
C GLU A 6 8.67 4.58 7.65
N GLN A 7 7.45 5.11 7.69
CA GLN A 7 7.16 6.43 8.24
C GLN A 7 5.80 6.46 8.94
N ARG A 8 5.70 7.29 9.97
CA ARG A 8 4.43 7.56 10.64
C ARG A 8 3.85 8.86 10.13
N LEU A 9 2.60 8.81 9.72
CA LEU A 9 1.85 9.95 9.24
C LEU A 9 1.28 10.76 10.42
N ASP A 10 0.88 12.01 10.18
CA ASP A 10 0.41 12.93 11.22
C ASP A 10 -0.83 12.45 11.99
N ASP A 11 -1.63 11.58 11.37
CA ASP A 11 -2.81 10.92 11.96
C ASP A 11 -2.47 9.60 12.68
N GLY A 12 -1.18 9.30 12.82
CA GLY A 12 -0.68 8.10 13.48
C GLY A 12 -0.66 6.85 12.60
N VAL A 13 -1.18 6.90 11.37
CA VAL A 13 -1.11 5.76 10.44
C VAL A 13 0.35 5.45 10.13
N LEU A 14 0.71 4.17 10.23
CA LEU A 14 2.04 3.68 9.87
C LEU A 14 2.05 3.28 8.41
N GLU A 15 2.81 4.00 7.60
CA GLU A 15 3.03 3.71 6.19
C GLU A 15 4.38 3.01 6.02
N ARG A 16 4.39 1.88 5.31
CA ARG A 16 5.59 1.09 5.04
C ARG A 16 5.66 0.69 3.59
N ASP A 17 6.74 1.03 2.92
CA ASP A 17 7.05 0.42 1.63
C ASP A 17 7.54 -1.00 1.85
N PHE A 18 7.17 -1.89 0.94
CA PHE A 18 7.57 -3.29 0.99
C PHE A 18 7.82 -3.87 -0.39
N THR A 19 8.53 -5.00 -0.40
CA THR A 19 8.60 -5.91 -1.54
C THR A 19 8.04 -7.28 -1.15
N LEU A 20 7.22 -7.86 -2.03
CA LEU A 20 6.71 -9.23 -1.94
C LEU A 20 7.24 -10.01 -3.15
N GLY A 21 8.35 -10.73 -2.96
CA GLY A 21 9.16 -11.16 -4.10
C GLY A 21 9.61 -9.92 -4.87
N GLU A 22 9.37 -9.90 -6.18
CA GLU A 22 9.68 -8.78 -7.07
C GLU A 22 8.53 -7.75 -7.20
N VAL A 23 7.52 -7.78 -6.31
CA VAL A 23 6.36 -6.88 -6.37
C VAL A 23 6.49 -5.78 -5.31
N PRO A 24 6.77 -4.53 -5.70
CA PRO A 24 6.71 -3.39 -4.79
C PRO A 24 5.28 -3.11 -4.32
N GLY A 25 5.15 -2.58 -3.11
CA GLY A 25 3.88 -2.15 -2.56
C GLY A 25 4.04 -1.20 -1.38
N VAL A 26 2.92 -0.65 -0.94
CA VAL A 26 2.81 0.16 0.27
C VAL A 26 1.74 -0.44 1.17
N LEU A 27 2.04 -0.55 2.46
CA LEU A 27 1.12 -0.98 3.50
C LEU A 27 0.87 0.17 4.47
N TRP A 28 -0.41 0.48 4.71
CA TRP A 28 -0.86 1.40 5.74
C TRP A 28 -1.56 0.62 6.85
N THR A 29 -1.09 0.78 8.08
CA THR A 29 -1.70 0.16 9.27
C THR A 29 -2.15 1.21 10.28
N PRO A 30 -3.32 1.06 10.92
CA PRO A 30 -3.77 1.95 11.99
C PRO A 30 -2.77 2.04 13.14
N ALA A 31 -2.69 3.19 13.80
CA ALA A 31 -1.74 3.47 14.89
C ALA A 31 -1.84 2.48 16.06
N ALA A 32 -3.05 1.99 16.35
CA ALA A 32 -3.38 1.20 17.53
C ALA A 32 -4.03 -0.14 17.15
N ALA A 33 -3.39 -0.92 16.28
CA ALA A 33 -3.84 -2.29 16.00
C ALA A 33 -3.44 -3.20 17.18
N SER A 34 -4.31 -3.32 18.19
CA SER A 34 -4.16 -4.29 19.29
C SER A 34 -4.48 -5.74 18.87
N ALA A 35 -5.06 -5.90 17.69
CA ALA A 35 -5.35 -7.16 17.02
C ALA A 35 -5.08 -7.03 15.51
N PRO A 36 -4.95 -8.15 14.77
CA PRO A 36 -4.88 -8.09 13.31
C PRO A 36 -6.07 -7.33 12.73
N ALA A 37 -5.80 -6.30 11.93
CA ALA A 37 -6.82 -5.52 11.24
C ALA A 37 -7.24 -6.22 9.93
N PRO A 38 -8.53 -6.19 9.55
CA PRO A 38 -8.93 -6.59 8.21
C PRO A 38 -8.21 -5.74 7.15
N LEU A 39 -7.85 -6.37 6.03
CA LEU A 39 -7.04 -5.76 4.97
C LEU A 39 -7.90 -5.40 3.75
N ILE A 40 -7.80 -4.16 3.30
CA ILE A 40 -8.33 -3.70 2.01
C ILE A 40 -7.19 -3.62 1.00
N LEU A 41 -7.36 -4.27 -0.16
CA LEU A 41 -6.45 -4.09 -1.30
C LEU A 41 -6.96 -2.93 -2.17
N LEU A 42 -6.21 -1.83 -2.20
CA LEU A 42 -6.56 -0.64 -2.96
C LEU A 42 -6.12 -0.74 -4.41
N GLY A 43 -7.08 -0.72 -5.32
CA GLY A 43 -6.83 -0.55 -6.75
C GLY A 43 -6.38 0.88 -7.09
N HIS A 44 -5.61 1.01 -8.16
CA HIS A 44 -5.20 2.29 -8.75
C HIS A 44 -4.93 2.12 -10.26
N PRO A 45 -5.16 3.16 -11.09
CA PRO A 45 -5.07 3.04 -12.55
C PRO A 45 -3.70 3.40 -13.15
N GLY A 46 -2.64 3.53 -12.35
CA GLY A 46 -1.35 4.07 -12.80
C GLY A 46 -0.15 3.42 -12.11
N GLY A 47 1.00 4.09 -12.15
CA GLY A 47 2.15 3.69 -11.34
C GLY A 47 1.94 4.04 -9.87
N LEU A 48 2.45 3.21 -8.98
CA LEU A 48 2.26 3.31 -7.54
C LEU A 48 2.75 4.64 -6.99
N ASP A 49 3.91 5.11 -7.44
CA ASP A 49 4.52 6.38 -6.99
C ASP A 49 3.64 7.59 -7.36
N GLY A 50 3.22 7.68 -8.62
CA GLY A 50 2.32 8.75 -9.07
C GLY A 50 0.94 8.71 -8.41
N MET A 51 0.48 7.53 -8.01
CA MET A 51 -0.80 7.34 -7.31
C MET A 51 -0.72 7.45 -5.79
N ARG A 52 0.49 7.54 -5.23
CA ARG A 52 0.73 7.51 -3.78
C ARG A 52 -0.10 8.55 -3.02
N PRO A 53 -0.19 9.83 -3.43
CA PRO A 53 -1.01 10.80 -2.68
C PRO A 53 -2.49 10.42 -2.58
N ARG A 54 -3.08 9.87 -3.66
CA ARG A 54 -4.48 9.44 -3.70
C ARG A 54 -4.70 8.16 -2.89
N LEU A 55 -3.72 7.26 -2.92
CA LEU A 55 -3.74 6.01 -2.16
C LEU A 55 -3.64 6.29 -0.66
N THR A 56 -2.68 7.12 -0.23
CA THR A 56 -2.52 7.50 1.18
C THR A 56 -3.80 8.15 1.71
N ALA A 57 -4.47 9.02 0.95
CA ALA A 57 -5.75 9.59 1.37
C ALA A 57 -6.85 8.53 1.62
N ARG A 58 -6.99 7.54 0.72
CA ARG A 58 -7.94 6.42 0.90
C ARG A 58 -7.54 5.50 2.05
N ALA A 59 -6.25 5.28 2.24
CA ALA A 59 -5.71 4.43 3.28
C ALA A 59 -5.93 5.02 4.67
N ARG A 60 -5.75 6.35 4.83
CA ARG A 60 -6.09 7.07 6.06
C ARG A 60 -7.56 6.92 6.43
N HIS A 61 -8.46 7.13 5.47
CA HIS A 61 -9.89 6.93 5.70
C HIS A 61 -10.22 5.46 6.07
N SER A 62 -9.54 4.50 5.46
CA SER A 62 -9.69 3.07 5.82
C SER A 62 -9.21 2.80 7.25
N ALA A 63 -8.10 3.42 7.65
CA ALA A 63 -7.52 3.28 8.98
C ALA A 63 -8.38 3.88 10.08
N GLU A 64 -9.06 5.00 9.82
CA GLU A 64 -10.09 5.58 10.72
C GLU A 64 -11.22 4.58 11.00
N GLN A 65 -11.55 3.72 10.03
CA GLN A 65 -12.54 2.65 10.17
C GLN A 65 -11.96 1.34 10.73
N GLY A 66 -10.68 1.33 11.13
CA GLY A 66 -10.01 0.17 11.70
C GLY A 66 -9.48 -0.85 10.69
N PHE A 67 -9.44 -0.51 9.40
CA PHE A 67 -8.87 -1.37 8.36
C PHE A 67 -7.39 -1.05 8.12
N ALA A 68 -6.60 -2.09 7.88
CA ALA A 68 -5.34 -1.92 7.17
C ALA A 68 -5.64 -1.77 5.66
N ALA A 69 -4.76 -1.06 4.95
CA ALA A 69 -4.86 -0.94 3.50
C ALA A 69 -3.51 -1.26 2.87
N ALA A 70 -3.52 -1.90 1.71
CA ALA A 70 -2.31 -2.11 0.91
C ALA A 70 -2.54 -1.78 -0.56
N ALA A 71 -1.49 -1.35 -1.24
CA ALA A 71 -1.46 -1.25 -2.70
C ALA A 71 -0.18 -1.91 -3.21
N ILE A 72 -0.27 -2.54 -4.37
CA ILE A 72 0.87 -3.15 -5.06
C ILE A 72 1.05 -2.50 -6.42
N GLU A 73 2.29 -2.44 -6.88
CA GLU A 73 2.60 -1.96 -8.22
C GLU A 73 2.05 -2.94 -9.27
N LEU A 74 1.41 -2.42 -10.32
CA LEU A 74 0.82 -3.24 -11.38
C LEU A 74 1.91 -3.74 -12.34
N PRO A 75 1.70 -4.85 -13.07
CA PRO A 75 2.62 -5.25 -14.13
C PRO A 75 2.84 -4.12 -15.13
N GLY A 76 4.10 -3.83 -15.48
CA GLY A 76 4.47 -2.72 -16.36
C GLY A 76 4.48 -1.33 -15.70
N GLY A 77 4.14 -1.22 -14.41
CA GLY A 77 4.27 0.00 -13.61
C GLY A 77 5.59 0.02 -12.84
N GLY A 78 6.14 1.21 -12.61
CA GLY A 78 7.43 1.39 -11.93
C GLY A 78 8.53 0.56 -12.59
N ASP A 79 9.29 -0.18 -11.78
CA ASP A 79 10.33 -1.11 -12.25
C ASP A 79 9.80 -2.53 -12.55
N ARG A 80 8.49 -2.75 -12.42
CA ARG A 80 7.90 -4.09 -12.56
C ARG A 80 7.76 -4.44 -14.05
N PRO A 81 8.25 -5.61 -14.51
CA PRO A 81 8.12 -6.00 -15.92
C PRO A 81 6.64 -6.18 -16.31
N ARG A 82 6.36 -6.02 -17.61
CA ARG A 82 5.04 -6.36 -18.18
C ARG A 82 4.75 -7.85 -18.01
N SER A 83 3.48 -8.19 -17.84
CA SER A 83 3.02 -9.57 -17.68
C SER A 83 1.95 -9.88 -18.72
N ALA A 84 2.20 -10.88 -19.57
CA ALA A 84 1.24 -11.30 -20.58
C ALA A 84 -0.08 -11.82 -19.99
N ALA A 85 -0.08 -12.29 -18.74
CA ALA A 85 -1.30 -12.75 -18.07
C ALA A 85 -2.20 -11.60 -17.57
N ALA A 86 -1.70 -10.36 -17.58
CA ALA A 86 -2.41 -9.17 -17.13
C ALA A 86 -2.77 -8.21 -18.28
N GLU A 87 -2.45 -8.60 -19.52
CA GLU A 87 -2.84 -7.88 -20.76
C GLU A 87 -4.17 -8.41 -21.32
#